data_AF-A0AA88XD11-F1
#
_entry.id   AF-A0AA88XD11-F1
#
_cell.length_a   1.000
_cell.length_b   1.000
_cell.length_c   1.000
_cell.angle_alpha   90.00
_cell.angle_beta   90.00
_cell.angle_gamma   90.00
#
_symmetry.space_group_name_H-M   'P 1'
#
loop_
_entity.id
_entity.type
_entity.pdbx_description
1 polymer ?
#
loop_
_entity_poly.entity_id
_entity_poly.type
_entity_poly.pdbx_seq_one_letter_code
_entity_poly.pdbx_strand_id
1 'polypeptide(L)'
;CMCPCSMYRNTSYSPEELKSRLEEIKEKLTVDRKKTSSYQRSLFSAPDDRISARRIGYVGVVIMAVICVLVVLMDVPRCISSLRDFINNCR
;
A
#
# COMPACT_ATOMS: atom_id res chain seq x y z
N CYS A 1 3.88 -38.23 22.25
CA CYS A 1 4.28 -36.92 22.80
C CYS A 1 4.06 -36.96 24.32
N MET A 2 5.05 -36.60 25.13
CA MET A 2 4.89 -36.47 26.59
C MET A 2 4.47 -35.04 26.90
N CYS A 3 3.25 -34.86 27.38
CA CYS A 3 2.79 -33.58 27.90
C CYS A 3 3.15 -33.51 29.39
N PRO A 4 3.76 -32.41 29.89
CA PRO A 4 4.17 -32.28 31.29
C PRO A 4 2.98 -31.96 32.22
N CYS A 5 1.80 -32.47 31.91
CA CYS A 5 0.58 -32.27 32.70
C CYS A 5 0.71 -32.86 34.11
N SER A 6 1.63 -33.82 34.33
CA SER A 6 1.93 -34.40 35.64
C SER A 6 2.77 -33.49 36.56
N MET A 7 3.33 -32.39 36.05
CA MET A 7 4.06 -31.39 36.84
C MET A 7 3.22 -30.16 37.22
N TYR A 8 1.90 -30.22 37.02
CA TYR A 8 1.01 -29.11 37.37
C TYR A 8 0.91 -28.95 38.90
N ARG A 9 1.45 -27.83 39.38
CA ARG A 9 1.36 -27.42 40.79
C ARG A 9 0.16 -26.50 40.92
N ASN A 10 -0.77 -26.82 41.81
CA ASN A 10 -1.94 -25.97 42.08
C ASN A 10 -1.47 -24.65 42.73
N THR A 11 -1.32 -23.60 41.92
CA THR A 11 -1.12 -22.23 42.41
C THR A 11 -2.48 -21.61 42.72
N SER A 12 -2.77 -21.37 43.99
CA SER A 12 -3.94 -20.59 44.41
C SER A 12 -3.62 -19.10 44.32
N TYR A 13 -4.20 -18.42 43.34
CA TYR A 13 -4.09 -16.96 43.21
C TYR A 13 -5.23 -16.28 43.97
N SER A 14 -4.93 -15.13 44.59
CA SER A 14 -5.96 -14.20 45.04
C SER A 14 -6.77 -13.69 43.83
N PRO A 15 -8.08 -13.39 43.97
CA PRO A 15 -8.90 -12.88 42.88
C PRO A 15 -8.30 -11.62 42.21
N GLU A 16 -7.63 -10.76 42.96
CA GLU A 16 -7.00 -9.55 42.41
C GLU A 16 -5.70 -9.85 41.66
N GLU A 17 -4.92 -10.81 42.15
CA GLU A 17 -3.70 -11.26 41.48
C GLU A 17 -4.03 -11.94 40.15
N LEU A 18 -5.12 -12.73 40.10
CA LEU A 18 -5.58 -13.38 38.88
C LEU A 18 -6.00 -12.36 37.81
N LYS A 19 -6.74 -11.32 38.18
CA LYS A 19 -7.13 -10.25 37.25
C LYS A 19 -5.90 -9.54 36.68
N SER A 20 -4.93 -9.18 37.52
CA SER A 20 -3.72 -8.49 37.09
C SER A 20 -2.90 -9.32 36.08
N ARG A 21 -2.76 -10.62 36.32
CA ARG A 21 -2.11 -11.58 35.41
C ARG A 21 -2.86 -11.68 34.09
N LEU A 22 -4.19 -11.70 34.14
CA LEU A 22 -5.03 -11.82 32.95
C LEU A 22 -4.94 -10.57 32.07
N GLU A 23 -4.90 -9.39 32.68
CA GLU A 23 -4.68 -8.12 31.98
C GLU A 23 -3.29 -8.05 31.37
N GLU A 24 -2.24 -8.45 32.10
CA GLU A 24 -0.87 -8.51 31.59
C GLU A 24 -0.74 -9.44 30.37
N ILE A 25 -1.37 -10.64 30.44
CA ILE A 25 -1.38 -11.60 29.34
C ILE A 25 -2.17 -11.03 28.15
N LYS A 26 -3.33 -10.42 28.41
CA LYS A 26 -4.17 -9.82 27.37
C LYS A 26 -3.43 -8.68 26.68
N GLU A 27 -2.72 -7.83 27.41
CA GLU A 27 -1.91 -6.75 26.85
C GLU A 27 -0.78 -7.30 25.97
N LYS A 28 0.01 -8.26 26.47
CA LYS A 28 1.12 -8.87 25.71
C LYS A 28 0.68 -9.60 24.45
N LEU A 29 -0.52 -10.19 24.47
CA LEU A 29 -1.07 -10.91 23.32
C LEU A 29 -1.90 -10.01 22.39
N THR A 30 -2.22 -8.78 22.80
CA THR A 30 -2.96 -7.84 21.95
C THR A 30 -2.01 -7.28 20.90
N VAL A 31 -2.16 -7.77 19.67
CA VAL A 31 -1.43 -7.24 18.52
C VAL A 31 -2.15 -5.99 18.00
N ASP A 32 -1.42 -4.87 17.90
CA ASP A 32 -1.92 -3.66 17.26
C ASP A 32 -2.25 -3.93 15.79
N ARG A 33 -3.53 -3.82 15.43
CA ARG A 33 -4.01 -4.09 14.06
C ARG A 33 -3.31 -3.21 13.02
N LYS A 34 -2.97 -1.96 13.35
CA LYS A 34 -2.29 -1.03 12.43
C LYS A 34 -0.82 -1.39 12.22
N LYS A 35 -0.22 -2.18 13.11
CA LYS A 35 1.16 -2.67 12.97
C LYS A 35 1.22 -4.05 12.30
N THR A 36 0.08 -4.67 12.01
CA THR A 36 0.08 -5.97 11.34
C THR A 36 0.56 -5.86 9.89
N SER A 37 1.26 -6.90 9.41
CA SER A 37 1.63 -6.98 8.00
C SER A 37 0.43 -7.00 7.06
N SER A 38 -0.73 -7.49 7.54
CA SER A 38 -1.99 -7.44 6.79
C SER A 38 -2.43 -5.99 6.54
N TYR A 39 -2.45 -5.16 7.60
CA TYR A 39 -2.75 -3.74 7.47
C TYR A 39 -1.71 -3.01 6.60
N GLN A 40 -0.41 -3.28 6.79
CA GLN A 40 0.64 -2.69 5.94
C GLN A 40 0.47 -3.03 4.45
N ARG A 41 0.14 -4.28 4.10
CA ARG A 41 -0.11 -4.71 2.71
C ARG A 41 -1.38 -4.10 2.10
N SER A 42 -2.30 -3.60 2.94
CA SER A 42 -3.46 -2.84 2.44
C SER A 42 -3.09 -1.43 1.99
N LEU A 43 -2.00 -0.88 2.53
CA LEU A 43 -1.53 0.47 2.20
C LEU A 43 -0.52 0.46 1.05
N PHE A 44 0.35 -0.56 1.00
CA PHE A 44 1.43 -0.64 0.03
C PHE A 44 1.47 -2.01 -0.60
N SER A 45 1.60 -2.06 -1.93
CA SER A 45 2.00 -3.28 -2.61
C SER A 45 3.43 -3.64 -2.24
N ALA A 46 3.72 -4.93 -2.07
CA ALA A 46 5.09 -5.37 -1.83
C ALA A 46 5.98 -4.99 -3.03
N PRO A 47 7.21 -4.51 -2.80
CA PRO A 47 8.15 -4.24 -3.88
C PRO A 47 8.44 -5.56 -4.61
N ASP A 48 8.21 -5.57 -5.93
CA ASP A 48 8.44 -6.71 -6.80
C ASP A 48 9.61 -6.41 -7.72
N ASP A 49 10.81 -6.86 -7.33
CA ASP A 49 12.05 -6.67 -8.08
C ASP A 49 12.16 -7.57 -9.32
N ARG A 50 11.14 -8.40 -9.62
CA ARG A 50 11.18 -9.27 -10.78
C ARG A 50 11.24 -8.43 -12.06
N ILE A 51 12.25 -8.73 -12.88
CA ILE A 51 12.53 -8.03 -14.14
C ILE A 51 11.31 -8.04 -15.07
N SER A 52 10.50 -9.11 -15.05
CA SER A 52 9.27 -9.22 -15.83
C SER A 52 8.22 -8.17 -15.42
N ALA A 53 8.00 -7.97 -14.12
CA ALA A 53 7.06 -6.98 -13.61
C ALA A 53 7.49 -5.56 -14.01
N ARG A 54 8.78 -5.25 -13.88
CA ARG A 54 9.33 -3.93 -14.25
C ARG A 54 9.21 -3.63 -15.75
N ARG A 55 9.51 -4.61 -16.62
CA ARG A 55 9.41 -4.44 -18.08
C ARG A 55 7.97 -4.18 -18.53
N ILE A 56 6.99 -4.89 -17.97
CA ILE A 56 5.57 -4.68 -18.29
C ILE A 56 5.14 -3.26 -17.91
N GLY A 57 5.58 -2.78 -16.73
CA GLY A 57 5.35 -1.40 -16.31
C GLY A 57 5.87 -0.37 -17.32
N TYR A 58 7.12 -0.53 -17.78
CA TYR A 58 7.70 0.38 -18.79
C TYR A 58 6.94 0.36 -20.12
N VAL A 59 6.53 -0.82 -20.61
CA VAL A 59 5.74 -0.93 -21.84
C VAL A 59 4.44 -0.15 -21.72
N GLY A 60 3.73 -0.28 -20.59
CA GLY A 60 2.51 0.47 -20.32
C GLY A 60 2.74 1.99 -20.34
N VAL A 61 3.78 2.48 -19.67
CA VAL A 61 4.14 3.91 -19.66
C VAL A 61 4.42 4.44 -21.06
N VAL A 62 5.17 3.69 -21.88
CA VAL A 62 5.49 4.09 -23.26
C VAL A 62 4.21 4.21 -24.10
N ILE A 63 3.30 3.23 -24.02
CA ILE A 63 2.04 3.26 -24.77
C ILE A 63 1.20 4.48 -24.38
N MET A 64 1.06 4.74 -23.07
CA MET A 64 0.31 5.90 -22.58
C MET A 64 0.92 7.23 -23.05
N ALA A 65 2.25 7.35 -22.98
CA ALA A 65 2.96 8.54 -23.44
C ALA A 65 2.75 8.80 -24.94
N VAL A 66 2.84 7.76 -25.77
CA VAL A 66 2.62 7.87 -27.22
C VAL A 66 1.21 8.36 -27.52
N ILE A 67 0.19 7.79 -26.87
CA ILE A 67 -1.21 8.21 -27.07
C ILE A 67 -1.38 9.68 -26.68
N CYS A 68 -0.85 10.11 -25.53
CA CYS A 68 -0.93 11.50 -25.11
C CYS A 68 -0.26 12.45 -26.11
N VAL A 69 0.93 12.10 -26.61
CA VAL A 69 1.65 12.90 -27.61
C VAL A 69 0.84 13.00 -28.91
N LEU A 70 0.24 11.89 -29.38
CA LEU A 70 -0.58 11.90 -30.59
C LEU A 70 -1.80 12.81 -30.47
N VAL A 71 -2.49 12.78 -29.32
CA VAL A 71 -3.62 13.67 -29.05
C VAL A 71 -3.17 15.14 -29.11
N VAL A 72 -2.09 15.48 -28.40
CA VAL A 72 -1.56 16.85 -28.39
C VAL A 72 -1.15 17.29 -29.80
N LEU A 73 -0.42 16.45 -30.54
CA LEU A 73 0.01 16.75 -31.91
C LEU A 73 -1.16 16.98 -32.86
N MET A 74 -2.30 16.31 -32.66
CA MET A 74 -3.49 16.51 -33.47
C MET A 74 -4.10 17.92 -33.25
N ASP A 75 -3.99 18.45 -32.03
CA ASP A 75 -4.55 19.75 -31.66
C ASP A 75 -3.58 20.92 -31.91
N VAL A 76 -2.27 20.68 -31.91
CA VAL A 76 -1.22 21.71 -32.10
C VAL A 76 -1.46 22.58 -33.36
N PRO A 77 -1.75 22.05 -34.56
CA PRO A 77 -1.98 22.88 -35.73
C PRO A 77 -3.17 23.82 -35.60
N ARG A 78 -4.25 23.35 -34.95
CA ARG A 78 -5.45 24.17 -34.69
C ARG A 78 -5.13 25.28 -33.70
N CYS A 79 -4.43 24.95 -32.61
CA CYS A 79 -3.98 25.93 -31.62
C CYS A 79 -3.07 26.99 -32.25
N ILE A 80 -2.14 26.60 -33.15
CA ILE A 80 -1.26 27.52 -33.86
C ILE A 80 -2.04 28.44 -34.78
N SER A 81 -3.02 27.91 -35.54
CA SER A 81 -3.86 28.74 -36.42
C SER A 81 -4.64 29.76 -35.60
N SER A 82 -5.35 29.31 -34.55
CA SER A 82 -6.12 30.20 -33.69
C SER A 82 -5.26 31.26 -33.00
N LEU A 83 -4.05 30.90 -32.56
CA LEU A 83 -3.11 31.86 -31.96
C LEU A 83 -2.61 32.88 -32.99
N ARG A 84 -2.29 32.44 -34.22
CA ARG A 84 -1.89 33.33 -35.32
C ARG A 84 -3.01 34.30 -35.68
N ASP A 85 -4.24 33.81 -35.79
CA ASP A 85 -5.40 34.61 -36.14
C ASP A 85 -5.69 35.65 -35.04
N PHE A 86 -5.57 35.27 -33.77
CA PHE A 86 -5.66 36.20 -32.65
C PHE A 86 -4.58 37.30 -32.71
N ILE A 87 -3.31 36.93 -32.95
CA ILE A 87 -2.21 37.89 -33.06
C ILE A 87 -2.43 38.86 -34.22
N ASN A 88 -2.85 38.36 -35.39
CA ASN A 88 -3.11 39.18 -36.57
C ASN A 88 -4.31 40.12 -36.40
N ASN A 89 -5.33 39.70 -35.63
CA ASN A 89 -6.51 40.52 -35.36
C ASN A 89 -6.30 41.56 -34.24
N CYS A 90 -5.26 41.39 -33.41
CA CYS A 90 -4.84 42.38 -32.42
C CYS A 90 -3.82 43.41 -32.96
N ARG A 91 -3.33 43.25 -34.20
CA ARG A 91 -2.44 44.19 -34.89
C ARG A 91 -3.22 45.07 -35.86
#